data_AF-A0AAD1U8P7-F1
#
_entry.id   AF-A0AAD1U8P7-F1
#
_cell.length_a   1.000
_cell.length_b   1.000
_cell.length_c   1.000
_cell.angle_alpha   90.00
_cell.angle_beta   90.00
_cell.angle_gamma   90.00
#
_symmetry.space_group_name_H-M   'P 1'
#
loop_
_entity.id
_entity.type
_entity.pdbx_description
1 polymer ?
#
loop_
_entity_poly.entity_id
_entity_poly.type
_entity_poly.pdbx_seq_one_letter_code
_entity_poly.pdbx_strand_id
1 'polypeptide(L)'
;MEALDPCKTYERWTIEDVCSWLENTVSLPQYKTIFAELAIDGSLLPHILDDDLQNDFSIKIRLHRIKIIEAIKKLNSESRKIEEEFASKLNIGDQDIHSEEEKESKYFILMLCYRRVRCRLATSEGSCRQGYPR
;
A
#
# COMPACT_ATOMS: atom_id res chain seq x y z
N MET A 1 -0.74 -25.16 -10.21
CA MET A 1 0.47 -24.62 -9.55
C MET A 1 0.82 -23.37 -10.31
N GLU A 2 0.25 -22.24 -9.90
CA GLU A 2 0.50 -20.95 -10.56
C GLU A 2 1.96 -20.56 -10.25
N ALA A 3 2.76 -20.40 -11.30
CA ALA A 3 4.11 -19.91 -11.16
C ALA A 3 4.03 -18.51 -10.53
N LEU A 4 4.74 -18.31 -9.42
CA LEU A 4 4.94 -16.97 -8.89
C LEU A 4 5.66 -16.17 -9.97
N ASP A 5 4.95 -15.26 -10.65
CA ASP A 5 5.55 -14.34 -11.59
C ASP A 5 6.69 -13.60 -10.88
N PRO A 6 7.96 -13.76 -11.32
CA PRO A 6 9.11 -13.14 -10.66
C PRO A 6 9.08 -11.60 -10.70
N CYS A 7 8.11 -11.03 -11.43
CA CYS A 7 7.91 -9.60 -11.61
C CYS A 7 6.84 -8.98 -10.70
N LYS A 8 6.15 -9.75 -9.85
CA LYS A 8 5.10 -9.20 -8.97
C LYS A 8 5.70 -8.73 -7.64
N THR A 9 6.47 -7.65 -7.69
CA THR A 9 6.86 -6.88 -6.51
C THR A 9 5.59 -6.42 -5.76
N TYR A 10 5.66 -6.29 -4.43
CA TYR A 10 4.48 -5.95 -3.63
C TYR A 10 3.86 -4.61 -4.06
N GLU A 11 4.64 -3.72 -4.66
CA GLU A 11 4.22 -2.40 -5.15
C GLU A 11 3.08 -2.49 -6.18
N ARG A 12 3.00 -3.60 -6.92
CA ARG A 12 1.98 -3.86 -7.95
C ARG A 12 0.79 -4.68 -7.43
N TRP A 13 0.76 -4.97 -6.13
CA TRP A 13 -0.34 -5.71 -5.54
C TRP A 13 -1.64 -4.92 -5.65
N THR A 14 -2.68 -5.61 -6.10
CA THR A 14 -4.05 -5.11 -6.04
C THR A 14 -4.55 -5.09 -4.60
N ILE A 15 -5.69 -4.45 -4.37
CA ILE A 15 -6.37 -4.47 -3.06
C ILE A 15 -6.65 -5.91 -2.61
N GLU A 16 -6.97 -6.81 -3.54
CA GLU A 16 -7.23 -8.23 -3.26
C GLU A 16 -5.96 -8.97 -2.85
N ASP A 17 -4.84 -8.69 -3.52
CA ASP A 17 -3.52 -9.22 -3.16
C ASP A 17 -3.12 -8.78 -1.74
N VAL A 18 -3.33 -7.50 -1.39
CA VAL A 18 -3.09 -6.98 -0.03
C VAL A 18 -3.98 -7.67 1.00
N CYS A 19 -5.27 -7.85 0.68
CA CYS A 19 -6.20 -8.58 1.54
C CYS A 19 -5.78 -10.03 1.76
N SER A 20 -5.28 -10.70 0.72
CA SER A 20 -4.75 -12.07 0.79
C SER A 20 -3.47 -12.14 1.62
N TRP A 21 -2.56 -11.18 1.47
CA TRP A 21 -1.35 -11.09 2.29
C TRP A 21 -1.67 -10.89 3.77
N LEU A 22 -2.63 -10.02 4.08
CA LEU A 22 -3.06 -9.73 5.44
C LEU A 22 -3.64 -10.97 6.15
N GLU A 23 -4.36 -11.80 5.40
CA GLU A 23 -4.92 -13.07 5.88
C GLU A 23 -3.86 -14.17 6.00
N ASN A 24 -3.12 -14.43 4.92
CA ASN A 24 -2.29 -15.62 4.79
C ASN A 24 -0.89 -15.45 5.39
N THR A 25 -0.33 -14.24 5.32
CA THR A 25 1.03 -13.96 5.81
C THR A 25 1.01 -13.27 7.16
N VAL A 26 0.20 -12.22 7.31
CA VAL A 26 0.10 -11.47 8.58
C VAL A 26 -0.84 -12.16 9.57
N SER A 27 -1.73 -13.05 9.12
CA SER A 27 -2.72 -13.74 9.96
C SER A 27 -3.62 -12.78 10.73
N LEU A 28 -4.10 -11.72 10.06
CA LEU A 28 -5.06 -10.75 10.59
C LEU A 28 -6.24 -10.51 9.63
N PRO A 29 -7.01 -11.55 9.28
CA PRO A 29 -8.11 -11.45 8.31
C PRO A 29 -9.21 -10.45 8.69
N GLN A 30 -9.36 -10.14 9.98
CA GLN A 30 -10.36 -9.19 10.48
C GLN A 30 -10.14 -7.74 9.97
N TYR A 31 -8.95 -7.41 9.47
CA TYR A 31 -8.64 -6.08 8.95
C TYR A 31 -8.78 -5.98 7.42
N LYS A 32 -9.16 -7.06 6.73
CA LYS A 32 -9.32 -7.05 5.25
C LYS A 32 -10.34 -6.00 4.81
N THR A 33 -11.48 -5.95 5.48
CA THR A 33 -12.58 -5.04 5.13
C THR A 33 -12.12 -3.59 5.16
N ILE A 34 -11.45 -3.15 6.22
CA ILE A 34 -10.99 -1.76 6.34
C ILE A 34 -9.89 -1.42 5.32
N PHE A 35 -8.97 -2.35 5.04
CA PHE A 35 -7.97 -2.15 3.98
C PHE A 35 -8.62 -2.04 2.59
N ALA A 36 -9.68 -2.82 2.33
CA ALA A 36 -10.42 -2.77 1.07
C ALA A 36 -11.24 -1.47 0.92
N GLU A 37 -11.91 -1.04 1.99
CA GLU A 37 -12.70 0.20 2.03
C GLU A 37 -11.82 1.44 1.81
N LEU A 38 -10.63 1.46 2.40
CA LEU A 38 -9.64 2.52 2.21
C LEU A 38 -8.87 2.40 0.88
N ALA A 39 -9.18 1.38 0.06
CA ALA A 39 -8.53 1.10 -1.22
C ALA A 39 -6.99 1.02 -1.11
N ILE A 40 -6.51 0.34 -0.07
CA ILE A 40 -5.08 0.13 0.16
C ILE A 40 -4.55 -0.93 -0.81
N ASP A 41 -3.80 -0.47 -1.80
CA ASP A 41 -3.04 -1.30 -2.72
C ASP A 41 -1.58 -1.44 -2.28
N GLY A 42 -0.83 -2.27 -3.00
CA GLY A 42 0.58 -2.55 -2.72
C GLY A 42 1.48 -1.32 -2.68
N SER A 43 1.18 -0.31 -3.50
CA SER A 43 1.94 0.94 -3.57
C SER A 43 1.79 1.79 -2.31
N LEU A 44 0.71 1.60 -1.55
CA LEU A 44 0.42 2.36 -0.33
C LEU A 44 1.05 1.72 0.92
N LEU A 45 1.33 0.42 0.91
CA LEU A 45 1.84 -0.31 2.07
C LEU A 45 3.07 0.35 2.74
N PRO A 46 4.12 0.80 2.00
CA PRO A 46 5.31 1.39 2.62
C PRO A 46 5.05 2.71 3.35
N HIS A 47 3.94 3.37 3.04
CA HIS A 47 3.62 4.70 3.57
C HIS A 47 2.71 4.65 4.80
N ILE A 48 2.24 3.47 5.20
CA ILE A 48 1.39 3.29 6.37
C ILE A 48 2.20 3.48 7.65
N LEU A 49 1.80 4.43 8.48
CA LEU A 49 2.38 4.70 9.79
C LEU A 49 1.54 4.09 10.93
N ASP A 50 2.14 3.97 12.13
CA ASP A 50 1.40 3.50 13.32
C ASP A 50 0.19 4.40 13.65
N ASP A 51 0.34 5.71 13.41
CA ASP A 51 -0.72 6.71 13.60
C ASP A 51 -1.91 6.44 12.66
N ASP A 52 -1.67 6.11 11.39
CA ASP A 52 -2.72 5.82 10.41
C ASP A 52 -3.47 4.55 10.84
N LEU A 53 -2.73 3.50 11.19
CA LEU A 53 -3.30 2.24 11.68
C LEU A 53 -4.16 2.45 12.92
N GLN A 54 -3.76 3.36 13.82
CA GLN A 54 -4.51 3.66 15.03
C GLN A 54 -5.76 4.52 14.77
N ASN A 55 -5.61 5.59 13.99
CA ASN A 55 -6.61 6.65 13.89
C ASN A 55 -7.55 6.46 12.69
N ASP A 56 -7.01 6.08 11.53
CA ASP A 56 -7.78 5.97 10.29
C ASP A 56 -8.33 4.55 10.10
N PHE A 57 -7.51 3.53 10.37
CA PHE A 57 -7.89 2.12 10.25
C PHE A 57 -8.57 1.61 11.54
N SER A 58 -8.58 2.41 12.61
CA SER A 58 -9.17 2.08 13.90
C SER A 58 -8.60 0.81 14.57
N ILE A 59 -7.34 0.46 14.30
CA ILE A 59 -6.66 -0.71 14.89
C ILE A 59 -6.07 -0.35 16.26
N LYS A 60 -6.92 -0.43 17.29
CA LYS A 60 -6.57 -0.03 18.67
C LYS A 60 -5.52 -0.95 19.31
N ILE A 61 -5.48 -2.23 18.93
CA ILE A 61 -4.57 -3.22 19.53
C ILE A 61 -3.14 -2.98 19.02
N ARG A 62 -2.27 -2.47 19.90
CA ARG A 62 -0.87 -2.14 19.56
C ARG A 62 -0.11 -3.31 18.95
N LEU A 63 -0.29 -4.53 19.47
CA LEU A 63 0.40 -5.71 18.95
C LEU A 63 0.02 -6.02 17.49
N HIS A 64 -1.23 -5.76 17.09
CA HIS A 64 -1.64 -5.95 15.69
C HIS A 64 -0.99 -4.91 14.78
N ARG A 65 -0.91 -3.65 15.22
CA ARG A 65 -0.21 -2.60 14.48
C ARG A 65 1.27 -2.91 14.30
N ILE A 66 1.95 -3.34 15.36
CA ILE A 66 3.35 -3.80 15.29
C ILE A 66 3.49 -4.90 14.25
N LYS A 67 2.62 -5.92 14.29
CA LYS A 67 2.67 -7.05 13.37
C LYS A 67 2.53 -6.62 11.91
N ILE A 68 1.62 -5.69 11.61
CA ILE A 68 1.42 -5.14 10.27
C ILE A 68 2.66 -4.37 9.81
N ILE A 69 3.17 -3.45 10.64
CA ILE A 69 4.35 -2.63 10.31
C ILE A 69 5.59 -3.50 10.06
N GLU A 70 5.84 -4.50 10.91
CA GLU A 70 6.98 -5.41 10.72
C GLU A 70 6.82 -6.27 9.46
N ALA A 71 5.60 -6.69 9.13
CA ALA A 71 5.33 -7.42 7.89
C ALA A 71 5.57 -6.53 6.65
N ILE A 72 5.20 -5.24 6.68
CA ILE A 72 5.48 -4.28 5.60
C ILE A 72 6.99 -4.09 5.43
N LYS A 73 7.73 -3.89 6.53
CA LYS A 73 9.20 -3.77 6.47
C LYS A 73 9.85 -4.99 5.83
N LYS A 74 9.31 -6.19 6.12
CA LYS A 74 9.78 -7.43 5.53
C LYS A 74 9.56 -7.45 4.02
N LEU A 75 8.38 -7.07 3.52
CA LEU A 75 8.10 -6.94 2.08
C LEU A 75 9.10 -6.00 1.39
N ASN A 76 9.35 -4.82 1.97
CA ASN A 76 10.30 -3.86 1.42
C ASN A 76 11.74 -4.41 1.38
N SER A 77 12.12 -5.18 2.40
CA SER A 77 13.45 -5.81 2.44
C SER A 77 13.59 -6.95 1.43
N GLU A 78 12.53 -7.70 1.15
CA GLU A 78 12.52 -8.80 0.20
C GLU A 78 12.57 -8.30 -1.24
N SER A 79 11.85 -7.21 -1.55
CA SER A 79 11.93 -6.57 -2.88
C SER A 79 13.33 -6.05 -3.20
N ARG A 80 13.99 -5.36 -2.24
CA ARG A 80 15.37 -4.88 -2.44
C ARG A 80 16.37 -6.00 -2.67
N LYS A 81 16.25 -7.12 -1.94
CA LYS A 81 17.14 -8.29 -2.14
C LYS A 81 16.99 -8.89 -3.53
N ILE A 82 15.76 -8.96 -4.05
CA ILE A 82 15.49 -9.45 -5.41
C ILE A 82 16.13 -8.51 -6.44
N GLU A 83 16.03 -7.20 -6.24
CA GLU A 83 16.68 -6.20 -7.11
C GLU A 83 18.21 -6.31 -7.07
N GLU A 84 18.80 -6.46 -5.88
CA GLU A 84 20.25 -6.65 -5.69
C GLU A 84 20.75 -7.96 -6.35
N GLU A 85 19.99 -9.06 -6.23
CA GLU A 85 20.31 -10.34 -6.89
C GLU A 85 20.16 -10.28 -8.42
N PHE A 86 19.27 -9.43 -8.93
CA PHE A 86 19.08 -9.23 -10.36
C PHE A 86 20.13 -8.27 -10.94
N ALA A 87 20.45 -7.19 -10.21
CA ALA A 87 21.47 -6.21 -10.57
C ALA A 87 22.89 -6.82 -10.57
N SER A 88 23.19 -7.68 -9.59
CA SER A 88 24.46 -8.41 -9.54
C SER A 88 24.67 -9.38 -10.73
N LYS A 89 23.60 -9.75 -11.44
CA LYS A 89 23.67 -10.56 -12.67
C LYS A 89 23.90 -9.74 -13.95
N LEU A 90 23.77 -8.41 -13.93
CA LEU A 90 23.81 -7.55 -15.14
C LEU A 90 25.02 -6.60 -15.29
N ASN A 91 25.83 -6.41 -14.25
CA ASN A 91 27.16 -5.75 -14.25
C ASN A 91 27.48 -4.76 -15.41
N ILE A 92 26.85 -3.57 -15.42
CA ILE A 92 27.36 -2.35 -16.09
C ILE A 92 27.16 -1.14 -15.16
N GLY A 93 28.28 -0.64 -14.61
CA GLY A 93 28.61 0.76 -14.29
C GLY A 93 27.71 1.57 -13.33
N ASP A 94 28.25 1.86 -12.14
CA ASP A 94 27.73 2.78 -11.11
C ASP A 94 27.23 4.14 -11.62
N GLN A 95 26.11 4.61 -11.05
CA GLN A 95 25.97 6.01 -10.65
C GLN A 95 24.97 6.18 -9.48
N ASP A 96 25.46 6.84 -8.43
CA ASP A 96 24.81 7.23 -7.19
C ASP A 96 23.60 8.13 -7.39
N ILE A 97 22.52 7.96 -6.61
CA ILE A 97 21.72 9.08 -6.04
C ILE A 97 21.16 8.68 -4.67
N HIS A 98 21.49 9.50 -3.66
CA HIS A 98 21.09 9.40 -2.25
C HIS A 98 19.72 10.05 -1.97
N SER A 99 19.16 9.67 -0.82
CA SER A 99 17.95 10.07 -0.07
C SER A 99 17.35 11.48 -0.25
N GLU A 100 16.00 11.58 -0.10
CA GLU A 100 15.26 12.23 1.01
C GLU A 100 13.76 12.40 0.63
N GLU A 101 12.81 11.99 1.49
CA GLU A 101 11.63 12.83 1.84
C GLU A 101 10.76 12.15 2.93
N GLU A 102 11.06 12.45 4.19
CA GLU A 102 10.38 11.89 5.36
C GLU A 102 9.49 12.91 6.08
N LYS A 103 8.69 13.73 5.37
CA LYS A 103 7.75 14.69 6.02
C LYS A 103 6.36 14.87 5.38
N GLU A 104 5.99 14.14 4.33
CA GLU A 104 4.64 14.23 3.73
C GLU A 104 3.72 13.03 4.06
N SER A 105 4.16 12.07 4.88
CA SER A 105 3.49 10.75 4.98
C SER A 105 2.09 10.75 5.61
N LYS A 106 1.80 11.63 6.58
CA LYS A 106 0.48 11.66 7.27
C LYS A 106 -0.66 12.04 6.33
N TYR A 107 -0.42 12.99 5.43
CA TYR A 107 -1.41 13.41 4.46
C TYR A 107 -1.33 12.59 3.17
N PHE A 108 -0.23 11.89 2.92
CA PHE A 108 -0.04 11.10 1.71
C PHE A 108 -1.04 9.96 1.59
N ILE A 109 -1.18 9.09 2.61
CA ILE A 109 -2.18 8.00 2.58
C ILE A 109 -3.58 8.59 2.46
N LEU A 110 -3.94 9.56 3.31
CA LEU A 110 -5.26 10.19 3.29
C LEU A 110 -5.59 10.82 1.93
N MET A 111 -4.64 11.55 1.32
CA MET A 111 -4.83 12.19 0.01
C MET A 111 -4.85 11.19 -1.14
N LEU A 112 -4.08 10.10 -1.07
CA LEU A 112 -4.09 9.05 -2.09
C LEU A 112 -5.36 8.20 -2.03
N CYS A 113 -5.82 7.83 -0.85
CA CYS A 113 -7.11 7.18 -0.65
C CYS A 113 -8.24 8.10 -1.12
N TYR A 114 -8.23 9.39 -0.73
CA TYR A 114 -9.24 10.35 -1.14
C TYR A 114 -9.28 10.56 -2.66
N ARG A 115 -8.12 10.69 -3.34
CA ARG A 115 -8.04 10.77 -4.81
C ARG A 115 -8.56 9.50 -5.49
N ARG A 116 -8.17 8.32 -5.01
CA ARG A 116 -8.58 7.02 -5.60
C ARG A 116 -10.07 6.74 -5.41
N VAL A 117 -10.64 7.04 -4.24
CA VAL A 117 -12.07 6.88 -3.95
C VAL A 117 -12.90 7.92 -4.74
N ARG A 118 -12.44 9.17 -4.83
CA ARG A 118 -13.15 10.24 -5.56
C ARG A 118 -13.17 10.03 -7.08
N CYS A 119 -12.14 9.41 -7.67
CA CYS A 119 -12.18 9.01 -9.08
C CYS A 119 -13.22 7.93 -9.37
N ARG A 120 -13.48 7.01 -8.42
CA ARG A 120 -14.47 5.93 -8.60
C ARG A 120 -15.92 6.43 -8.55
N LEU A 121 -16.18 7.53 -7.84
CA LEU A 121 -17.49 8.21 -7.84
C LEU A 121 -17.75 9.08 -9.09
N ALA A 122 -16.75 9.27 -9.96
CA ALA A 122 -16.88 10.12 -11.14
C ALA A 122 -17.22 9.36 -12.44
N THR A 123 -17.33 8.02 -12.40
CA THR A 123 -17.58 7.20 -13.61
C THR A 123 -18.91 6.45 -13.63
N SER A 124 -19.80 6.67 -12.67
CA SER A 124 -21.21 6.30 -12.81
C SER A 124 -22.05 7.55 -12.68
N GLU A 125 -22.84 7.81 -13.72
CA GLU A 125 -23.79 8.91 -13.87
C GLU A 125 -23.25 10.14 -14.63
N GLY A 126 -23.73 10.25 -15.86
CA GLY A 126 -23.53 11.42 -16.69
C GLY A 126 -24.20 12.68 -16.11
N SER A 127 -23.77 13.82 -16.65
CA SER A 127 -24.54 15.07 -16.67
C SER A 127 -25.24 15.45 -15.36
N CYS A 128 -24.50 15.73 -14.28
CA CYS A 128 -25.01 16.61 -13.23
C CYS A 128 -24.99 18.06 -13.74
N ARG A 129 -26.06 18.46 -14.43
CA ARG A 129 -26.43 19.87 -14.56
C ARG A 129 -26.69 20.44 -13.17
N GLN A 130 -26.10 21.60 -12.91
CA GLN A 130 -26.57 22.71 -12.06
C GLN A 130 -27.38 22.39 -10.79
N GLY A 131 -26.85 22.83 -9.65
CA GLY A 131 -27.65 23.28 -8.51
C GLY A 131 -26.93 23.24 -7.17
N TYR A 132 -26.35 24.37 -6.73
CA TYR A 132 -26.05 24.59 -5.31
C TYR A 132 -27.29 25.20 -4.63
N PRO A 133 -27.61 24.82 -3.38
CA PRO A 133 -28.84 25.23 -2.72
C PRO A 133 -28.76 26.63 -2.09
N ARG A 134 -29.92 27.31 -2.06
CA ARG A 134 -30.46 27.92 -0.83
C ARG A 134 -31.76 27.20 -0.50
#